data_AF-A0A937PZY6-F1
#
_entry.id   AF-A0A937PZY6-F1
#
_cell.length_a   1.000
_cell.length_b   1.000
_cell.length_c   1.000
_cell.angle_alpha   90.00
_cell.angle_beta   90.00
_cell.angle_gamma   90.00
#
_symmetry.space_group_name_H-M   'P 1'
#
loop_
_entity.id
_entity.type
_entity.pdbx_description
1 polymer ?
#
loop_
_entity_poly.entity_id
_entity_poly.type
_entity_poly.pdbx_seq_one_letter_code
_entity_poly.pdbx_strand_id
1 'polypeptide(L)'
;MQQIIGLLLEDTPTKRIFPLTRIQKLIGERMLKSKLNKPCFYIKSKADMTELMGLRRKLGKSLGVGITSNTFFIRALALAASRFPAMVGRLSGGKIVLADAINVGFAVNSPQGLVVPVIRNADKKTLAQIAGLDILLTDKARHNKLTLADIEGETIALSNLGAYGTDSFIGITPPPTSTILSAGNVVRTIVPEDGRPQMRKIAELSLAVDNRVIDGVYAARFLSFIAEQLQNPQQLI
;
A
#
# COMPACT_ATOMS: atom_id res chain seq x y z
N MET A 1 -0.40 -30.29 -66.31
CA MET A 1 -1.49 -29.30 -66.37
C MET A 1 -1.76 -28.88 -64.93
N GLN A 2 -0.91 -27.99 -64.42
CA GLN A 2 -1.22 -26.55 -64.24
C GLN A 2 -2.25 -26.38 -63.10
N GLN A 3 -1.88 -25.77 -61.96
CA GLN A 3 -1.81 -24.30 -61.80
C GLN A 3 -3.20 -23.68 -62.13
N ILE A 4 -3.88 -22.86 -61.32
CA ILE A 4 -3.36 -21.84 -60.41
C ILE A 4 -4.57 -21.05 -59.82
N ILE A 5 -4.41 -20.52 -58.60
CA ILE A 5 -5.01 -19.27 -58.05
C ILE A 5 -6.50 -19.31 -57.65
N GLY A 6 -6.93 -18.84 -56.47
CA GLY A 6 -6.25 -17.88 -55.61
C GLY A 6 -6.79 -17.77 -54.19
N LEU A 7 -5.83 -17.41 -53.32
CA LEU A 7 -5.93 -16.55 -52.15
C LEU A 7 -7.34 -16.24 -51.64
N LEU A 8 -7.70 -16.84 -50.51
CA LEU A 8 -8.17 -16.07 -49.36
C LEU A 8 -7.47 -16.61 -48.10
N LEU A 9 -6.28 -16.05 -47.91
CA LEU A 9 -5.73 -15.56 -46.65
C LEU A 9 -5.75 -16.52 -45.46
N GLU A 10 -4.55 -16.99 -45.14
CA GLU A 10 -4.11 -17.34 -43.80
C GLU A 10 -4.64 -16.30 -42.80
N ASP A 11 -5.67 -16.66 -42.04
CA ASP A 11 -6.17 -15.88 -40.92
C ASP A 11 -5.20 -16.05 -39.74
N THR A 12 -3.96 -15.59 -39.93
CA THR A 12 -3.00 -15.43 -38.84
C THR A 12 -3.46 -14.19 -38.09
N PRO A 13 -3.91 -14.29 -36.82
CA PRO A 13 -4.39 -13.13 -36.10
C PRO A 13 -3.26 -12.09 -36.08
N THR A 14 -3.49 -10.98 -36.78
CA THR A 14 -2.50 -9.91 -36.94
C THR A 14 -2.09 -9.47 -35.54
N LYS A 15 -0.84 -9.77 -35.16
CA LYS A 15 -0.36 -9.57 -33.80
C LYS A 15 -0.39 -8.07 -33.50
N ARG A 16 -1.35 -7.61 -32.69
CA ARG A 16 -1.44 -6.21 -32.28
C ARG A 16 -0.33 -5.93 -31.26
N ILE A 17 0.75 -5.29 -31.72
CA ILE A 17 1.93 -4.93 -30.91
C ILE A 17 1.74 -3.51 -30.37
N PHE A 18 1.77 -3.36 -29.04
CA PHE A 18 1.76 -2.05 -28.37
C PHE A 18 3.10 -1.84 -27.66
N PRO A 19 3.87 -0.78 -27.99
CA PRO A 19 5.13 -0.50 -27.31
C PRO A 19 4.88 -0.04 -25.87
N LEU A 20 5.77 -0.42 -24.94
CA LEU A 20 5.72 0.08 -23.57
C LEU A 20 6.03 1.58 -23.54
N THR A 21 5.23 2.33 -22.78
CA THR A 21 5.52 3.72 -22.43
C THR A 21 6.79 3.83 -21.59
N ARG A 22 7.40 5.02 -21.54
CA ARG A 22 8.59 5.27 -20.71
C ARG A 22 8.37 4.94 -19.23
N ILE A 23 7.19 5.25 -18.70
CA ILE A 23 6.82 4.96 -17.30
C ILE A 23 6.69 3.46 -17.07
N GLN A 24 6.03 2.72 -17.98
CA GLN A 24 5.92 1.26 -17.89
C GLN A 24 7.29 0.58 -17.91
N LYS A 25 8.23 1.02 -18.78
CA LYS A 25 9.60 0.50 -18.80
C LYS A 25 10.31 0.72 -17.47
N LEU A 26 10.27 1.95 -16.94
CA LEU A 26 10.91 2.30 -15.67
C LEU A 26 10.34 1.51 -14.47
N ILE A 27 9.02 1.37 -14.40
CA ILE A 27 8.37 0.57 -13.35
C ILE A 27 8.79 -0.89 -13.48
N GLY A 28 8.76 -1.45 -14.69
CA GLY A 28 9.16 -2.83 -14.96
C GLY A 28 10.59 -3.12 -14.50
N GLU A 29 11.54 -2.28 -14.89
CA GLU A 29 12.95 -2.41 -14.49
C GLU A 29 13.11 -2.32 -12.96
N ARG A 30 12.46 -1.35 -12.31
CA ARG A 30 12.55 -1.17 -10.84
C ARG A 30 11.93 -2.34 -10.07
N MET A 31 10.76 -2.81 -10.49
CA MET A 31 10.07 -3.92 -9.81
C MET A 31 10.77 -5.25 -10.04
N LEU A 32 11.29 -5.49 -11.25
CA LEU A 32 12.11 -6.66 -11.53
C LEU A 32 13.38 -6.67 -10.67
N LYS A 33 14.09 -5.53 -10.62
CA LYS A 33 15.26 -5.37 -9.74
C LYS A 33 14.88 -5.64 -8.28
N SER A 34 13.74 -5.17 -7.81
CA SER A 34 13.28 -5.45 -6.45
C SER A 34 13.08 -6.94 -6.20
N LYS A 35 12.33 -7.62 -7.08
CA LYS A 35 12.02 -9.06 -6.94
C LYS A 35 13.26 -9.95 -7.00
N LEU A 36 14.21 -9.63 -7.88
CA LEU A 36 15.45 -10.40 -8.00
C LEU A 36 16.38 -10.21 -6.78
N ASN A 37 16.40 -9.01 -6.20
CA ASN A 37 17.37 -8.68 -5.16
C ASN A 37 16.83 -8.81 -3.74
N LYS A 38 15.51 -8.81 -3.51
CA LYS A 38 14.91 -8.89 -2.18
C LYS A 38 14.18 -10.22 -1.99
N PRO A 39 14.73 -11.18 -1.21
CA PRO A 39 14.00 -12.37 -0.83
C PRO A 39 12.89 -11.96 0.15
N CYS A 40 11.70 -11.71 -0.37
CA CYS A 40 10.62 -11.18 0.45
C CYS A 40 9.90 -12.30 1.22
N PHE A 41 9.68 -12.09 2.51
CA PHE A 41 8.76 -12.86 3.33
C PHE A 41 7.37 -12.20 3.30
N TYR A 42 6.31 -13.01 3.24
CA TYR A 42 4.94 -12.53 3.07
C TYR A 42 4.04 -13.13 4.15
N ILE A 43 3.28 -12.27 4.82
CA ILE A 43 2.30 -12.67 5.84
C ILE A 43 1.01 -11.89 5.68
N LYS A 44 -0.08 -12.46 6.19
CA LYS A 44 -1.39 -11.82 6.19
C LYS A 44 -1.97 -11.77 7.58
N SER A 45 -2.81 -10.77 7.81
CA SER A 45 -3.65 -10.64 9.00
C SER A 45 -5.00 -10.04 8.59
N LYS A 46 -5.97 -10.12 9.50
CA LYS A 46 -7.27 -9.47 9.37
C LYS A 46 -7.41 -8.43 10.46
N ALA A 47 -7.97 -7.28 10.13
CA ALA A 47 -8.30 -6.25 11.09
C ALA A 47 -9.82 -6.04 11.11
N ASP A 48 -10.43 -6.12 12.29
CA ASP A 48 -11.81 -5.68 12.47
C ASP A 48 -11.85 -4.14 12.51
N MET A 49 -12.44 -3.53 11.49
CA MET A 49 -12.57 -2.09 11.33
C MET A 49 -13.97 -1.59 11.70
N THR A 50 -14.82 -2.40 12.35
CA THR A 50 -16.23 -2.10 12.63
C THR A 50 -16.40 -0.77 13.35
N GLU A 51 -15.73 -0.60 14.49
CA GLU A 51 -15.81 0.60 15.31
C GLU A 51 -15.22 1.81 14.58
N LEU A 52 -14.05 1.64 13.98
CA LEU A 52 -13.34 2.69 13.26
C LEU A 52 -14.18 3.24 12.09
N MET A 53 -14.80 2.35 11.31
CA MET A 53 -15.69 2.72 10.22
C MET A 53 -17.01 3.33 10.70
N GLY A 54 -17.47 2.98 11.90
CA GLY A 54 -18.62 3.61 12.56
C GLY A 54 -18.34 5.06 12.95
N LEU A 55 -17.12 5.35 13.40
CA LEU A 55 -16.70 6.68 13.86
C LEU A 55 -16.22 7.62 12.75
N ARG A 56 -15.74 7.08 11.63
CA ARG A 56 -15.10 7.82 10.52
C ARG A 56 -15.78 9.15 10.16
N ARG A 57 -17.10 9.15 9.97
CA ARG A 57 -17.86 10.36 9.59
C ARG A 57 -17.99 11.38 10.72
N LYS A 58 -18.13 10.92 11.97
CA LYS A 58 -18.17 11.80 13.14
C LYS A 58 -16.81 12.44 13.37
N LEU A 59 -15.74 11.64 13.29
CA LEU A 59 -14.35 12.11 13.39
C LEU A 59 -14.02 13.13 12.31
N GLY A 60 -14.42 12.90 11.06
CA GLY A 60 -14.16 13.85 9.99
C GLY A 60 -14.86 15.20 10.21
N LYS A 61 -16.09 15.19 10.75
CA LYS A 61 -16.79 16.42 11.13
C LYS A 61 -16.11 17.13 12.30
N SER A 62 -15.72 16.41 13.36
CA SER A 62 -15.10 17.02 14.54
C SER A 62 -13.71 17.58 14.25
N LEU A 63 -12.96 16.94 13.34
CA LEU A 63 -11.62 17.37 12.95
C LEU A 63 -11.61 18.34 11.76
N GLY A 64 -12.77 18.66 11.17
CA GLY A 64 -12.89 19.57 10.02
C GLY A 64 -12.23 19.07 8.74
N VAL A 65 -11.99 17.77 8.59
CA VAL A 65 -11.30 17.16 7.45
C VAL A 65 -11.89 15.80 7.08
N GLY A 66 -11.96 15.50 5.79
CA GLY A 66 -12.46 14.21 5.32
C GLY A 66 -11.52 13.06 5.70
N ILE A 67 -12.03 12.04 6.40
CA ILE A 67 -11.25 10.85 6.79
C ILE A 67 -11.63 9.66 5.91
N THR A 68 -10.63 9.01 5.32
CA THR A 68 -10.79 7.80 4.51
C THR A 68 -10.29 6.56 5.27
N SER A 69 -10.53 5.35 4.74
CA SER A 69 -9.86 4.16 5.27
C SER A 69 -8.34 4.24 5.08
N ASN A 70 -7.89 4.86 3.99
CA ASN A 70 -6.48 5.08 3.71
C ASN A 70 -5.79 5.91 4.80
N THR A 71 -6.46 6.97 5.29
CA THR A 71 -5.99 7.78 6.41
C THR A 71 -5.67 6.94 7.64
N PHE A 72 -6.54 5.98 7.98
CA PHE A 72 -6.34 5.09 9.11
C PHE A 72 -5.17 4.12 8.89
N PHE A 73 -5.04 3.55 7.69
CA PHE A 73 -3.92 2.67 7.35
C PHE A 73 -2.58 3.41 7.41
N ILE A 74 -2.51 4.64 6.90
CA ILE A 74 -1.30 5.48 6.99
C ILE A 74 -0.94 5.73 8.46
N ARG A 75 -1.92 6.15 9.28
CA ARG A 75 -1.68 6.42 10.70
C ARG A 75 -1.21 5.18 11.47
N ALA A 76 -1.87 4.04 11.26
CA ALA A 76 -1.51 2.79 11.91
C ALA A 76 -0.12 2.32 11.49
N LEU A 77 0.19 2.41 10.20
CA LEU A 77 1.50 2.04 9.66
C LEU A 77 2.62 2.94 10.21
N ALA A 78 2.37 4.25 10.32
CA ALA A 78 3.35 5.19 10.85
C ALA A 78 3.64 4.96 12.34
N LEU A 79 2.59 4.75 13.16
CA LEU A 79 2.72 4.42 14.58
C LEU A 79 3.44 3.07 14.78
N ALA A 80 3.09 2.08 13.95
CA ALA A 80 3.78 0.79 13.97
C ALA A 80 5.26 0.95 13.60
N ALA A 81 5.60 1.72 12.58
CA ALA A 81 7.00 1.94 12.19
C ALA A 81 7.80 2.64 13.30
N SER A 82 7.16 3.50 14.10
CA SER A 82 7.77 4.14 15.28
C SER A 82 8.10 3.13 16.38
N ARG A 83 7.17 2.19 16.65
CA ARG A 83 7.38 1.11 17.62
C ARG A 83 8.37 0.04 17.11
N PHE A 84 8.46 -0.13 15.80
CA PHE A 84 9.26 -1.16 15.15
C PHE A 84 10.26 -0.55 14.15
N PRO A 85 11.33 0.12 14.60
CA PRO A 85 12.22 0.92 13.74
C PRO A 85 12.95 0.12 12.65
N ALA A 86 13.19 -1.19 12.83
CA ALA A 86 13.78 -2.01 11.77
C ALA A 86 12.93 -2.07 10.48
N MET A 87 11.62 -1.77 10.55
CA MET A 87 10.72 -1.79 9.38
C MET A 87 11.01 -0.69 8.36
N VAL A 88 11.68 0.40 8.78
CA VAL A 88 12.19 1.46 7.90
C VAL A 88 13.68 1.28 7.58
N GLY A 89 14.26 0.14 7.94
CA GLY A 89 15.62 -0.23 7.61
C GLY A 89 15.76 -0.65 6.14
N ARG A 90 16.95 -0.44 5.57
CA ARG A 90 17.31 -0.92 4.23
C ARG A 90 18.68 -1.55 4.22
N LEU A 91 18.88 -2.52 3.34
CA LEU A 91 20.20 -3.11 3.13
C LEU A 91 21.06 -2.16 2.26
N SER A 92 22.25 -1.81 2.73
CA SER A 92 23.23 -1.00 2.01
C SER A 92 24.64 -1.44 2.37
N GLY A 93 25.43 -1.88 1.37
CA GLY A 93 26.82 -2.30 1.59
C GLY A 93 26.99 -3.43 2.62
N GLY A 94 26.06 -4.38 2.66
CA GLY A 94 26.08 -5.48 3.65
C GLY A 94 25.63 -5.08 5.07
N LYS A 95 25.18 -3.83 5.27
CA LYS A 95 24.69 -3.33 6.56
C LYS A 95 23.22 -2.96 6.46
N ILE A 96 22.52 -3.02 7.59
CA ILE A 96 21.18 -2.45 7.72
C ILE A 96 21.33 -0.98 8.12
N VAL A 97 20.80 -0.08 7.29
CA VAL A 97 20.75 1.36 7.56
C VAL A 97 19.31 1.72 7.89
N LEU A 98 19.07 2.17 9.12
CA LEU A 98 17.77 2.68 9.54
C LEU A 98 17.56 4.08 9.00
N ALA A 99 16.32 4.41 8.62
CA ALA A 99 15.97 5.76 8.23
C ALA A 99 15.75 6.64 9.47
N ASP A 100 16.18 7.91 9.40
CA ASP A 100 16.01 8.89 10.49
C ASP A 100 14.56 9.36 10.66
N ALA A 101 13.72 9.15 9.65
CA ALA A 101 12.34 9.60 9.63
C ALA A 101 11.39 8.53 9.05
N ILE A 102 10.18 8.50 9.59
CA ILE A 102 9.11 7.63 9.10
C ILE A 102 8.31 8.41 8.06
N ASN A 103 8.59 8.11 6.80
CA ASN A 103 7.98 8.72 5.64
C ASN A 103 7.16 7.66 4.92
N VAL A 104 5.84 7.76 5.03
CA VAL A 104 4.92 6.78 4.44
C VAL A 104 4.65 7.17 3.00
N GLY A 105 5.18 6.39 2.06
CA GLY A 105 4.76 6.45 0.66
C GLY A 105 3.46 5.69 0.49
N PHE A 106 2.53 6.22 -0.30
CA PHE A 106 1.27 5.54 -0.56
C PHE A 106 0.89 5.60 -2.04
N ALA A 107 0.41 4.47 -2.57
CA ALA A 107 0.13 4.34 -3.99
C ALA A 107 -1.17 5.09 -4.38
N VAL A 108 -1.08 5.95 -5.40
CA VAL A 108 -2.21 6.70 -5.97
C VAL A 108 -2.25 6.52 -7.48
N ASN A 109 -3.45 6.26 -8.01
CA ASN A 109 -3.65 6.21 -9.46
C ASN A 109 -3.72 7.63 -10.05
N SER A 110 -2.93 7.88 -11.09
CA SER A 110 -2.93 9.14 -11.87
C SER A 110 -3.16 8.87 -13.36
N PRO A 111 -3.50 9.89 -14.17
CA PRO A 111 -3.54 9.78 -15.63
C PRO A 111 -2.25 9.24 -16.28
N GLN A 112 -1.08 9.44 -15.66
CA GLN A 112 0.20 8.87 -16.17
C GLN A 112 0.53 7.47 -15.63
N GLY A 113 -0.36 6.89 -14.82
CA GLY A 113 -0.17 5.61 -14.15
C GLY A 113 0.00 5.76 -12.64
N LEU A 114 0.47 4.69 -11.99
CA LEU A 114 0.62 4.66 -10.54
C LEU A 114 1.77 5.57 -10.09
N VAL A 115 1.50 6.47 -9.17
CA VAL A 115 2.48 7.35 -8.51
C VAL A 115 2.46 7.11 -7.00
N VAL A 116 3.58 7.42 -6.33
CA VAL A 116 3.75 7.20 -4.89
C VAL A 116 4.11 8.53 -4.23
N PRO A 117 3.13 9.37 -3.86
CA PRO A 117 3.36 10.49 -2.96
C PRO A 117 3.78 10.02 -1.56
N VAL A 118 4.46 10.90 -0.82
CA VAL A 118 5.08 10.60 0.47
C VAL A 118 4.60 11.57 1.54
N ILE A 119 4.04 11.03 2.62
CA ILE A 119 3.77 11.78 3.86
C ILE A 119 4.99 11.69 4.76
N ARG A 120 5.75 12.79 4.84
CA ARG A 120 6.98 12.87 5.63
C ARG A 120 6.69 12.96 7.12
N ASN A 121 7.54 12.36 7.96
CA ASN A 121 7.37 12.33 9.43
C ASN A 121 5.92 12.00 9.83
N ALA A 122 5.38 10.91 9.27
CA ALA A 122 3.98 10.53 9.44
C ALA A 122 3.66 10.11 10.88
N ASP A 123 4.64 9.58 11.61
CA ASP A 123 4.55 9.20 13.01
C ASP A 123 4.25 10.41 13.92
N LYS A 124 4.81 11.57 13.57
CA LYS A 124 4.66 12.84 14.29
C LYS A 124 3.38 13.61 13.94
N LYS A 125 2.54 13.08 13.05
CA LYS A 125 1.33 13.77 12.56
C LYS A 125 0.08 13.23 13.20
N THR A 126 -0.83 14.12 13.55
CA THR A 126 -2.18 13.75 14.00
C THR A 126 -2.96 13.09 12.86
N LEU A 127 -4.04 12.38 13.20
CA LEU A 127 -4.94 11.80 12.20
C LEU A 127 -5.48 12.86 11.23
N ALA A 128 -5.83 14.05 11.73
CA ALA A 128 -6.31 15.17 10.91
C ALA A 128 -5.26 15.68 9.92
N GLN A 129 -4.00 15.80 10.36
CA GLN A 129 -2.90 16.22 9.49
C GLN A 129 -2.63 15.20 8.39
N ILE A 130 -2.66 13.90 8.72
CA ILE A 130 -2.53 12.83 7.72
C ILE A 130 -3.70 12.88 6.74
N ALA A 131 -4.93 13.07 7.21
CA ALA A 131 -6.12 13.17 6.35
C ALA A 131 -6.01 14.32 5.34
N GLY A 132 -5.58 15.50 5.80
CA GLY A 132 -5.38 16.66 4.93
C GLY A 132 -4.30 16.41 3.87
N LEU A 133 -3.18 15.78 4.25
CA LEU A 133 -2.10 15.46 3.32
C LEU A 133 -2.47 14.34 2.33
N ASP A 134 -3.18 13.30 2.77
CA ASP A 134 -3.72 12.23 1.93
C ASP A 134 -4.60 12.82 0.82
N ILE A 135 -5.54 13.72 1.18
CA ILE A 135 -6.40 14.42 0.22
C ILE A 135 -5.58 15.30 -0.73
N LEU A 136 -4.70 16.15 -0.19
CA LEU A 136 -3.89 17.09 -0.97
C LEU A 136 -3.01 16.38 -2.00
N LEU A 137 -2.29 15.34 -1.57
CA LEU A 137 -1.37 14.59 -2.42
C LEU A 137 -2.12 13.73 -3.44
N THR A 138 -3.27 13.17 -3.06
CA THR A 138 -4.15 12.46 -4.00
C THR A 138 -4.70 13.41 -5.08
N ASP A 139 -5.11 14.62 -4.70
CA ASP A 139 -5.58 15.62 -5.66
C ASP A 139 -4.47 16.06 -6.61
N LYS A 140 -3.29 16.37 -6.06
CA LYS A 140 -2.10 16.66 -6.87
C LYS A 140 -1.78 15.52 -7.83
N ALA A 141 -1.84 14.26 -7.40
CA ALA A 141 -1.58 13.10 -8.25
C ALA A 141 -2.58 13.04 -9.42
N ARG A 142 -3.88 13.19 -9.14
CA ARG A 142 -4.94 13.15 -10.17
C ARG A 142 -4.82 14.27 -11.19
N HIS A 143 -4.34 15.44 -10.77
CA HIS A 143 -4.13 16.60 -11.63
C HIS A 143 -2.70 16.72 -12.19
N ASN A 144 -1.84 15.72 -11.95
CA ASN A 144 -0.43 15.70 -12.39
C ASN A 144 0.40 16.91 -11.89
N LYS A 145 0.11 17.34 -10.66
CA LYS A 145 0.73 18.47 -9.96
C LYS A 145 1.66 18.03 -8.82
N LEU A 146 2.05 16.75 -8.78
CA LEU A 146 3.05 16.28 -7.83
C LEU A 146 4.42 16.88 -8.17
N THR A 147 5.08 17.42 -7.15
CA THR A 147 6.46 17.89 -7.24
C THR A 147 7.42 16.75 -6.90
N LEU A 148 8.72 16.93 -7.18
CA LEU A 148 9.75 15.97 -6.78
C LEU A 148 9.77 15.76 -5.25
N ALA A 149 9.60 16.84 -4.49
CA ALA A 149 9.55 16.80 -3.04
C ALA A 149 8.37 15.97 -2.49
N ASP A 150 7.27 15.89 -3.25
CA ASP A 150 6.08 15.12 -2.90
C ASP A 150 6.28 13.60 -3.09
N ILE A 151 7.25 13.14 -3.89
CA ILE A 151 7.44 11.72 -4.25
C ILE A 151 8.75 11.11 -3.75
N GLU A 152 9.68 11.91 -3.24
CA GLU A 152 10.96 11.44 -2.74
C GLU A 152 10.98 11.16 -1.24
N GLY A 153 11.87 10.26 -0.82
CA GLY A 153 12.17 10.03 0.59
C GLY A 153 11.24 9.04 1.29
N GLU A 154 10.52 8.19 0.55
CA GLU A 154 9.78 7.06 1.11
C GLU A 154 10.71 6.14 1.93
N THR A 155 10.28 5.79 3.14
CA THR A 155 11.00 4.84 4.01
C THR A 155 10.18 3.59 4.33
N ILE A 156 8.85 3.67 4.19
CA ILE A 156 7.92 2.54 4.25
C ILE A 156 6.75 2.77 3.29
N ALA A 157 6.27 1.69 2.67
CA ALA A 157 5.26 1.76 1.62
C ALA A 157 3.88 1.27 2.09
N LEU A 158 2.84 1.93 1.60
CA LEU A 158 1.44 1.51 1.69
C LEU A 158 0.85 1.39 0.27
N SER A 159 0.14 0.30 0.01
CA SER A 159 -0.74 0.19 -1.15
C SER A 159 -2.13 -0.20 -0.70
N ASN A 160 -3.14 0.54 -1.15
CA ASN A 160 -4.53 0.28 -0.81
C ASN A 160 -5.33 0.13 -2.09
N LEU A 161 -5.74 -1.11 -2.38
CA LEU A 161 -6.59 -1.43 -3.54
C LEU A 161 -8.03 -1.74 -3.12
N GLY A 162 -8.39 -1.48 -1.86
CA GLY A 162 -9.73 -1.73 -1.36
C GLY A 162 -10.83 -0.91 -2.05
N ALA A 163 -10.49 0.29 -2.52
CA ALA A 163 -11.42 1.11 -3.32
C ALA A 163 -11.77 0.47 -4.68
N TYR A 164 -10.97 -0.48 -5.15
CA TYR A 164 -11.18 -1.24 -6.39
C TYR A 164 -11.80 -2.62 -6.16
N GLY A 165 -12.32 -2.88 -4.96
CA GLY A 165 -12.97 -4.15 -4.62
C GLY A 165 -12.00 -5.32 -4.45
N THR A 166 -10.69 -5.06 -4.32
CA THR A 166 -9.70 -6.12 -4.07
C THR A 166 -9.76 -6.57 -2.62
N ASP A 167 -10.09 -7.83 -2.37
CA ASP A 167 -10.14 -8.38 -1.00
C ASP A 167 -8.74 -8.47 -0.38
N SER A 168 -7.74 -8.88 -1.16
CA SER A 168 -6.39 -9.20 -0.66
C SER A 168 -5.38 -9.20 -1.81
N PHE A 169 -4.20 -8.63 -1.59
CA PHE A 169 -3.09 -8.70 -2.55
C PHE A 169 -1.76 -8.53 -1.83
N ILE A 170 -0.67 -8.93 -2.49
CA ILE A 170 0.68 -8.79 -1.97
C ILE A 170 1.46 -7.83 -2.86
N GLY A 171 1.72 -6.63 -2.34
CA GLY A 171 2.54 -5.63 -3.02
C GLY A 171 4.01 -6.06 -3.17
N ILE A 172 4.66 -5.58 -4.22
CA ILE A 172 6.11 -5.68 -4.37
C ILE A 172 6.73 -4.53 -3.58
N THR A 173 7.64 -4.83 -2.66
CA THR A 173 8.34 -3.81 -1.88
C THR A 173 9.14 -2.88 -2.81
N PRO A 174 8.78 -1.59 -2.96
CA PRO A 174 9.47 -0.71 -3.90
C PRO A 174 10.92 -0.42 -3.43
N PRO A 175 11.92 -0.33 -4.32
CA PRO A 175 13.23 0.20 -3.93
C PRO A 175 13.11 1.70 -3.59
N PRO A 176 13.72 2.20 -2.49
CA PRO A 176 14.69 1.51 -1.63
C PRO A 176 14.10 0.85 -0.37
N THR A 177 12.78 0.89 -0.15
CA THR A 177 12.16 0.40 1.08
C THR A 177 12.34 -1.11 1.26
N SER A 178 12.29 -1.59 2.51
CA SER A 178 12.27 -3.02 2.81
C SER A 178 10.89 -3.54 3.22
N THR A 179 9.89 -2.67 3.32
CA THR A 179 8.55 -3.00 3.85
C THR A 179 7.46 -2.37 3.00
N ILE A 180 6.44 -3.17 2.65
CA ILE A 180 5.17 -2.67 2.10
C ILE A 180 3.98 -3.32 2.81
N LEU A 181 3.05 -2.49 3.29
CA LEU A 181 1.73 -2.91 3.73
C LEU A 181 0.74 -2.81 2.56
N SER A 182 -0.02 -3.87 2.31
CA SER A 182 -1.06 -3.94 1.29
C SER A 182 -2.42 -4.12 1.98
N ALA A 183 -3.34 -3.19 1.74
CA ALA A 183 -4.67 -3.19 2.35
C ALA A 183 -5.76 -3.48 1.30
N GLY A 184 -6.58 -4.48 1.61
CA GLY A 184 -7.77 -4.83 0.83
C GLY A 184 -8.97 -3.92 1.10
N ASN A 185 -10.11 -4.31 0.55
CA ASN A 185 -11.40 -3.68 0.81
C ASN A 185 -11.85 -3.96 2.25
N VAL A 186 -12.81 -3.16 2.73
CA VAL A 186 -13.45 -3.37 4.02
C VAL A 186 -14.81 -4.01 3.76
N VAL A 187 -14.92 -5.31 4.02
CA VAL A 187 -16.12 -6.11 3.70
C VAL A 187 -16.90 -6.48 4.94
N ARG A 188 -18.22 -6.64 4.77
CA ARG A 188 -19.08 -7.18 5.82
C ARG A 188 -18.85 -8.69 5.92
N THR A 189 -18.55 -9.19 7.11
CA THR A 189 -18.24 -10.60 7.36
C THR A 189 -18.94 -11.04 8.64
N ILE A 190 -19.55 -12.22 8.61
CA ILE A 190 -20.06 -12.87 9.82
C ILE A 190 -18.87 -13.51 10.54
N VAL A 191 -18.63 -13.10 11.79
CA VAL A 191 -17.61 -13.68 12.66
C VAL A 191 -18.26 -14.23 13.92
N PRO A 192 -17.77 -15.35 14.48
CA PRO A 192 -18.25 -15.84 15.77
C PRO A 192 -17.72 -14.96 16.90
N GLU A 193 -18.60 -14.54 17.80
CA GLU A 193 -18.28 -13.79 19.01
C GLU A 193 -19.20 -14.24 20.13
N ASP A 194 -18.63 -14.71 21.24
CA ASP A 194 -19.36 -15.31 22.37
C ASP A 194 -20.37 -16.39 21.93
N GLY A 195 -19.97 -17.22 20.96
CA GLY A 195 -20.80 -18.30 20.41
C GLY A 195 -21.96 -17.84 19.51
N ARG A 196 -22.02 -16.54 19.14
CA ARG A 196 -23.07 -15.99 18.26
C ARG A 196 -22.47 -15.41 16.98
N PRO A 197 -23.16 -15.52 15.83
CA PRO A 197 -22.74 -14.84 14.61
C PRO A 197 -22.94 -13.33 14.75
N GLN A 198 -21.87 -12.56 14.60
CA GLN A 198 -21.88 -11.10 14.59
C GLN A 198 -21.45 -10.56 13.24
N MET A 199 -22.15 -9.54 12.76
CA MET A 199 -21.79 -8.85 11.52
C MET A 199 -20.69 -7.82 11.81
N ARG A 200 -19.48 -8.07 11.31
CA ARG A 200 -18.32 -7.18 11.45
C ARG A 200 -17.85 -6.65 10.10
N LYS A 201 -17.04 -5.60 10.12
CA LYS A 201 -16.39 -5.01 8.93
C LYS A 201 -14.91 -5.37 8.96
N ILE A 202 -14.50 -6.33 8.14
CA ILE A 202 -13.14 -6.87 8.14
C ILE A 202 -12.36 -6.34 6.95
N ALA A 203 -11.10 -5.98 7.18
CA ALA A 203 -10.12 -5.73 6.12
C ALA A 203 -9.00 -6.77 6.18
N GLU A 204 -8.60 -7.31 5.04
CA GLU A 204 -7.37 -8.10 4.97
C GLU A 204 -6.15 -7.18 4.75
N LEU A 205 -5.10 -7.49 5.49
CA LEU A 205 -3.81 -6.82 5.42
C LEU A 205 -2.77 -7.86 5.01
N SER A 206 -1.96 -7.54 4.01
CA SER A 206 -0.80 -8.33 3.62
C SER A 206 0.47 -7.50 3.80
N LEU A 207 1.51 -8.10 4.37
CA LEU A 207 2.81 -7.48 4.57
C LEU A 207 3.84 -8.22 3.74
N ALA A 208 4.65 -7.49 2.98
CA ALA A 208 5.85 -8.00 2.35
C ALA A 208 7.08 -7.29 2.92
N VAL A 209 8.06 -8.07 3.38
CA VAL A 209 9.31 -7.57 3.96
C VAL A 209 10.54 -8.19 3.30
N ASP A 210 11.62 -7.44 3.11
CA ASP A 210 12.92 -7.99 2.73
C ASP A 210 13.49 -8.81 3.90
N ASN A 211 13.50 -10.14 3.75
CA ASN A 211 13.87 -11.07 4.82
C ASN A 211 15.37 -11.02 5.19
N ARG A 212 16.17 -10.24 4.47
CA ARG A 212 17.56 -9.91 4.85
C ARG A 212 17.64 -8.82 5.90
N VAL A 213 16.58 -8.03 6.04
CA VAL A 213 16.52 -6.87 6.96
C VAL A 213 15.61 -7.18 8.15
N ILE A 214 14.50 -7.88 7.91
CA ILE A 214 13.44 -8.09 8.89
C ILE A 214 13.16 -9.59 9.00
N ASP A 215 13.23 -10.15 10.20
CA ASP A 215 12.86 -11.55 10.44
C ASP A 215 11.34 -11.74 10.53
N GLY A 216 10.90 -12.99 10.35
CA GLY A 216 9.48 -13.32 10.29
C GLY A 216 8.69 -13.06 11.59
N VAL A 217 9.30 -13.23 12.77
CA VAL A 217 8.62 -13.00 14.05
C VAL A 217 8.45 -11.50 14.29
N TYR A 218 9.49 -10.71 13.99
CA TYR A 218 9.40 -9.25 14.06
C TYR A 218 8.35 -8.70 13.09
N ALA A 219 8.30 -9.21 11.85
CA ALA A 219 7.27 -8.87 10.88
C ALA A 219 5.85 -9.24 11.36
N ALA A 220 5.68 -10.42 11.96
CA ALA A 220 4.39 -10.87 12.50
C ALA A 220 3.91 -9.96 13.65
N ARG A 221 4.79 -9.58 14.57
CA ARG A 221 4.47 -8.64 15.66
C ARG A 221 4.11 -7.26 15.15
N PHE A 222 4.82 -6.78 14.12
CA PHE A 222 4.51 -5.52 13.46
C PHE A 222 3.11 -5.54 12.83
N LEU A 223 2.78 -6.59 12.07
CA LEU A 223 1.47 -6.71 11.42
C LEU A 223 0.33 -6.90 12.44
N SER A 224 0.57 -7.65 13.53
CA SER A 224 -0.38 -7.78 14.64
C SER A 224 -0.67 -6.42 15.28
N PHE A 225 0.38 -5.65 15.55
CA PHE A 225 0.22 -4.33 16.13
C PHE A 225 -0.59 -3.39 15.22
N ILE A 226 -0.37 -3.42 13.91
CA ILE A 226 -1.20 -2.65 12.95
C ILE A 226 -2.67 -3.07 13.05
N ALA A 227 -2.97 -4.37 13.06
CA ALA A 227 -4.33 -4.86 13.18
C ALA A 227 -4.99 -4.41 14.50
N GLU A 228 -4.27 -4.51 15.62
CA GLU A 228 -4.70 -4.03 16.94
C GLU A 228 -5.01 -2.53 16.95
N GLN A 229 -4.16 -1.70 16.32
CA GLN A 229 -4.41 -0.25 16.21
C GLN A 229 -5.70 0.03 15.42
N LEU A 230 -5.93 -0.68 14.32
CA LEU A 230 -7.11 -0.49 13.47
C LEU A 230 -8.41 -0.98 14.15
N GLN A 231 -8.29 -1.95 15.05
CA GLN A 231 -9.37 -2.46 15.89
C GLN A 231 -9.76 -1.53 17.04
N ASN A 232 -8.84 -0.66 17.48
CA ASN A 232 -9.04 0.20 18.64
C ASN A 232 -8.95 1.69 18.26
N PRO A 233 -10.07 2.35 17.93
CA PRO A 233 -10.07 3.74 17.47
C PRO A 233 -9.34 4.72 18.40
N GLN A 234 -9.44 4.53 19.71
CA GLN A 234 -8.81 5.40 20.71
C GLN A 234 -7.28 5.42 20.63
N GLN A 235 -6.65 4.36 20.14
CA GLN A 235 -5.19 4.30 20.00
C GLN A 235 -4.71 5.02 18.72
N LEU A 236 -5.62 5.23 17.76
CA LEU A 236 -5.30 5.73 16.42
C LEU A 236 -5.56 7.24 16.24
N ILE A 237 -6.54 7.79 16.99
CA ILE A 237 -7.03 9.17 16.87
C ILE A 237 -6.05 10.17 17.50
#